data_AF-A0A3R9P960-F1
#
_entry.id   AF-A0A3R9P960-F1
#
_cell.length_a   1.000
_cell.length_b   1.000
_cell.length_c   1.000
_cell.angle_alpha   90.00
_cell.angle_beta   90.00
_cell.angle_gamma   90.00
#
_symmetry.space_group_name_H-M   'P 1'
#
loop_
_entity.id
_entity.type
_entity.pdbx_description
1 polymer ?
#
loop_
_entity_poly.entity_id
_entity_poly.type
_entity_poly.pdbx_seq_one_letter_code
_entity_poly.pdbx_strand_id
1 'polypeptide(L)'
;MIKHQQHPSASKQTSKIHCPLLPLFLLACVAILIQGYHLGVNDSEIFLPAIKQVADPQLYPFGAEFFLTHARLSLFAPIIGHSAHWLHLPTDLAIFLWHIGSVFLILIAAWQLACLCFQNARARWSSVTLLTALLPIPVAGTALAISDNYLTPRSLSTPLAMLAVASLLRGQKGATAIWLLLTTLIHPQMAAYAFVLCLFLSIPLQRFRKTQTGTKHALATHALLFASPPGSFALVPTEGIYRQVLYSRTFFFASLWTWYEWLGVFAPLAILFWLSRLRPRATLPTFHRLSSALVPFGLAATLVFITLSSNPRFENLVKLQPMRCFHLIYIVMFLLIGGLLGEYLLQSHPWRWAALFLPLAAGMFFMDRSTYQHSRHVEWPLTAPRNPWSQAFLWIRTNTPKDAVFAIDPNYMAINSDDQHGFRALAERSMLADNIKDSGAVTMFPALVTDWQQQQEAQRGFTHFTLADYQRLATQYPVTWTVTQNPIPSLDCPYRNDEVAVCRIPR
;
A
#
# COMPACT_ATOMS: atom_id res chain seq x y z
N MET A 1 -8.80 -49.92 -44.00
CA MET A 1 -7.66 -49.59 -43.12
C MET A 1 -7.58 -48.08 -42.95
N ILE A 2 -8.23 -47.55 -41.92
CA ILE A 2 -8.21 -46.12 -41.57
C ILE A 2 -7.24 -45.96 -40.39
N LYS A 3 -6.10 -45.30 -40.62
CA LYS A 3 -5.13 -44.98 -39.57
C LYS A 3 -5.66 -43.83 -38.72
N HIS A 4 -6.09 -44.13 -37.50
CA HIS A 4 -6.30 -43.12 -36.46
C HIS A 4 -4.94 -42.54 -36.04
N GLN A 5 -4.69 -41.27 -36.37
CA GLN A 5 -3.64 -40.47 -35.76
C GLN A 5 -4.05 -40.15 -34.31
N GLN A 6 -3.35 -40.78 -33.35
CA GLN A 6 -3.40 -40.39 -31.96
C GLN A 6 -2.75 -39.02 -31.80
N HIS A 7 -3.53 -38.03 -31.37
CA HIS A 7 -3.01 -36.80 -30.82
C HIS A 7 -2.23 -37.12 -29.52
N PRO A 8 -0.97 -36.68 -29.36
CA PRO A 8 -0.26 -36.87 -28.11
C PRO A 8 -0.92 -36.02 -27.02
N SER A 9 -1.32 -36.70 -25.95
CA SER A 9 -1.83 -36.10 -24.73
C SER A 9 -0.79 -35.15 -24.14
N ALA A 10 -1.24 -33.93 -23.80
CA ALA A 10 -0.41 -32.94 -23.11
C ALA A 10 -0.03 -33.50 -21.73
N SER A 11 1.20 -34.01 -21.61
CA SER A 11 1.77 -34.44 -20.35
C SER A 11 1.88 -33.23 -19.41
N LYS A 12 1.14 -33.27 -18.30
CA LYS A 12 1.30 -32.33 -17.18
C LYS A 12 2.62 -32.63 -16.49
N GLN A 13 3.72 -32.14 -17.05
CA GLN A 13 5.02 -32.16 -16.38
C GLN A 13 5.07 -31.00 -15.38
N THR A 14 4.46 -31.18 -14.21
CA THR A 14 4.63 -30.26 -13.07
C THR A 14 6.02 -30.46 -12.48
N SER A 15 7.04 -29.92 -13.15
CA SER A 15 8.37 -29.81 -12.57
C SER A 15 8.26 -28.98 -11.29
N LYS A 16 8.76 -29.51 -10.16
CA LYS A 16 8.81 -28.78 -8.89
C LYS A 16 9.70 -27.55 -9.09
N ILE A 17 9.14 -26.35 -8.89
CA ILE A 17 9.93 -25.11 -8.92
C ILE A 17 10.78 -25.07 -7.66
N HIS A 18 12.10 -25.13 -7.83
CA HIS A 18 13.04 -24.93 -6.73
C HIS A 18 13.07 -23.44 -6.34
N CYS A 19 12.82 -23.15 -5.06
CA CYS A 19 12.81 -21.79 -4.52
C CYS A 19 14.08 -21.58 -3.67
N PRO A 20 15.02 -20.72 -4.09
CA PRO A 20 16.23 -20.45 -3.33
C PRO A 20 15.93 -19.50 -2.16
N LEU A 21 15.44 -20.06 -1.05
CA LEU A 21 14.94 -19.27 0.09
C LEU A 21 16.01 -18.36 0.71
N LEU A 22 17.21 -18.88 0.98
CA LEU A 22 18.27 -18.11 1.64
C LEU A 22 18.70 -16.88 0.81
N PRO A 23 19.05 -16.99 -0.49
CA PRO A 23 19.41 -15.80 -1.26
C PRO A 23 18.25 -14.82 -1.45
N LEU A 24 17.00 -15.30 -1.54
CA LEU A 24 15.83 -14.40 -1.57
C LEU A 24 15.64 -13.65 -0.24
N PHE A 25 15.96 -14.29 0.89
CA PHE A 25 15.93 -13.63 2.20
C PHE A 25 17.01 -12.55 2.31
N LEU A 26 18.24 -12.86 1.89
CA LEU A 26 19.31 -11.86 1.82
C LEU A 26 18.93 -10.68 0.93
N LEU A 27 18.29 -10.96 -0.21
CA LEU A 27 17.80 -9.93 -1.13
C LEU A 27 16.66 -9.09 -0.51
N ALA A 28 15.82 -9.68 0.34
CA ALA A 28 14.80 -8.94 1.09
C ALA A 28 15.45 -7.99 2.12
N CYS A 29 16.50 -8.43 2.82
CA CYS A 29 17.29 -7.56 3.70
C CYS A 29 17.92 -6.40 2.92
N VAL A 30 18.50 -6.67 1.74
CA VAL A 30 19.02 -5.63 0.84
C VAL A 30 17.91 -4.68 0.41
N ALA A 31 16.70 -5.18 0.11
CA ALA A 31 15.56 -4.34 -0.24
C ALA A 31 15.23 -3.33 0.85
N ILE A 32 15.24 -3.75 2.12
CA ILE A 32 15.02 -2.88 3.27
C ILE A 32 16.12 -1.84 3.40
N LEU A 33 17.38 -2.23 3.18
CA LEU A 33 18.50 -1.27 3.18
C LEU A 33 18.39 -0.24 2.04
N ILE A 34 17.79 -0.60 0.91
CA ILE A 34 17.54 0.33 -0.20
C ILE A 34 16.37 1.25 0.12
N GLN A 35 15.20 0.69 0.46
CA GLN A 35 13.96 1.44 0.62
C GLN A 35 13.82 2.16 1.96
N GLY A 36 14.63 1.81 2.95
CA GLY A 36 14.47 2.26 4.33
C GLY A 36 13.40 1.49 5.09
N TYR A 37 13.24 1.82 6.36
CA TYR A 37 12.11 1.38 7.17
C TYR A 37 11.80 2.45 8.20
N HIS A 38 10.54 2.91 8.22
CA HIS A 38 10.09 3.99 9.09
C HIS A 38 8.84 3.55 9.85
N LEU A 39 8.88 3.58 11.17
CA LEU A 39 7.79 3.11 12.01
C LEU A 39 6.83 4.26 12.28
N GLY A 40 5.54 4.09 12.00
CA GLY A 40 4.56 5.11 12.34
C GLY A 40 4.39 6.20 11.29
N VAL A 41 5.12 6.19 10.17
CA VAL A 41 4.93 7.19 9.09
C VAL A 41 3.70 6.92 8.22
N ASN A 42 3.14 7.99 7.64
CA ASN A 42 2.13 7.90 6.60
C ASN A 42 0.89 7.08 7.02
N ASP A 43 0.42 6.14 6.18
CA ASP A 43 -0.82 5.38 6.44
C ASP A 43 -0.67 4.40 7.62
N SER A 44 0.55 4.21 8.13
CA SER A 44 0.74 3.44 9.34
C SER A 44 0.06 4.10 10.55
N GLU A 45 -0.22 5.40 10.53
CA GLU A 45 -1.08 6.08 11.52
C GLU A 45 -2.51 5.49 11.57
N ILE A 46 -2.98 4.91 10.47
CA ILE A 46 -4.30 4.25 10.42
C ILE A 46 -4.17 2.80 10.86
N PHE A 47 -3.07 2.12 10.52
CA PHE A 47 -2.98 0.66 10.70
C PHE A 47 -2.35 0.23 12.03
N LEU A 48 -1.34 0.95 12.52
CA LEU A 48 -0.61 0.58 13.74
C LEU A 48 -1.44 0.75 15.00
N PRO A 49 -2.25 1.81 15.18
CA PRO A 49 -3.12 1.91 16.35
C PRO A 49 -4.06 0.72 16.48
N ALA A 50 -4.60 0.20 15.36
CA ALA A 50 -5.42 -1.00 15.38
C ALA A 50 -4.63 -2.25 15.80
N ILE A 51 -3.39 -2.43 15.31
CA ILE A 51 -2.51 -3.54 15.74
C ILE A 51 -2.23 -3.45 17.24
N LYS A 52 -1.90 -2.24 17.71
CA LYS A 52 -1.54 -1.99 19.11
C LYS A 52 -2.74 -2.15 20.03
N GLN A 53 -3.93 -1.74 19.62
CA GLN A 53 -5.15 -1.95 20.38
C GLN A 53 -5.55 -3.43 20.48
N VAL A 54 -5.25 -4.24 19.47
CA VAL A 54 -5.39 -5.70 19.58
C VAL A 54 -4.44 -6.26 20.63
N ALA A 55 -3.20 -5.76 20.68
CA ALA A 55 -2.20 -6.21 21.66
C ALA A 55 -2.48 -5.69 23.08
N ASP A 56 -3.05 -4.49 23.20
CA ASP A 56 -3.45 -3.85 24.45
C ASP A 56 -4.81 -3.13 24.28
N PRO A 57 -5.92 -3.77 24.67
CA PRO A 57 -7.28 -3.22 24.51
C PRO A 57 -7.54 -1.92 25.29
N GLN A 58 -6.67 -1.53 26.22
CA GLN A 58 -6.83 -0.28 26.98
C GLN A 58 -6.39 0.95 26.19
N LEU A 59 -5.71 0.76 25.06
CA LEU A 59 -5.25 1.87 24.23
C LEU A 59 -6.40 2.53 23.47
N TYR A 60 -6.27 3.86 23.33
CA TYR A 60 -7.13 4.72 22.53
C TYR A 60 -8.61 4.77 22.98
N PRO A 61 -8.92 5.19 24.22
CA PRO A 61 -10.31 5.30 24.68
C PRO A 61 -11.13 6.38 23.94
N PHE A 62 -10.47 7.27 23.21
CA PHE A 62 -11.08 8.34 22.42
C PHE A 62 -10.58 8.31 20.96
N GLY A 63 -11.48 8.55 19.99
CA GLY A 63 -11.11 8.70 18.58
C GLY A 63 -10.76 7.39 17.87
N ALA A 64 -11.07 6.23 18.45
CA ALA A 64 -10.71 4.93 17.87
C ALA A 64 -11.45 4.65 16.55
N GLU A 65 -12.61 5.26 16.34
CA GLU A 65 -13.42 5.17 15.13
C GLU A 65 -12.67 5.58 13.86
N PHE A 66 -11.69 6.49 13.95
CA PHE A 66 -10.89 6.96 12.82
C PHE A 66 -9.99 5.88 12.22
N PHE A 67 -9.57 4.89 13.02
CA PHE A 67 -8.74 3.78 12.54
C PHE A 67 -9.45 2.42 12.58
N LEU A 68 -10.33 2.16 13.56
CA LEU A 68 -11.04 0.88 13.69
C LEU A 68 -12.04 0.63 12.57
N THR A 69 -12.63 1.68 12.00
CA THR A 69 -13.59 1.56 10.90
C THR A 69 -12.92 0.95 9.65
N HIS A 70 -11.63 1.26 9.44
CA HIS A 70 -10.78 0.57 8.47
C HIS A 70 -10.40 -0.83 8.92
N ALA A 71 -9.89 -0.96 10.15
CA ALA A 71 -9.29 -2.21 10.62
C ALA A 71 -10.28 -3.38 10.67
N ARG A 72 -11.56 -3.14 11.03
CA ARG A 72 -12.60 -4.18 11.15
C ARG A 72 -12.94 -4.89 9.84
N LEU A 73 -12.55 -4.34 8.70
CA LEU A 73 -12.77 -4.94 7.37
C LEU A 73 -11.66 -5.93 6.98
N SER A 74 -10.69 -6.18 7.86
CA SER A 74 -9.48 -6.94 7.57
C SER A 74 -9.01 -7.74 8.79
N LEU A 75 -8.41 -8.91 8.53
CA LEU A 75 -7.68 -9.68 9.55
C LEU A 75 -6.23 -9.20 9.75
N PHE A 76 -5.79 -8.16 9.04
CA PHE A 76 -4.43 -7.65 9.11
C PHE A 76 -4.01 -7.26 10.53
N ALA A 77 -4.76 -6.36 11.19
CA ALA A 77 -4.45 -5.92 12.54
C ALA A 77 -4.53 -7.06 13.57
N PRO A 78 -5.59 -7.89 13.57
CA PRO A 78 -5.66 -9.08 14.42
C PRO A 78 -4.46 -10.02 14.26
N ILE A 79 -4.04 -10.37 13.04
CA ILE A 79 -2.95 -11.32 12.81
C ILE A 79 -1.65 -10.81 13.44
N ILE A 80 -1.32 -9.53 13.21
CA ILE A 80 -0.07 -8.96 13.69
C ILE A 80 -0.13 -8.74 15.21
N GLY A 81 -1.21 -8.15 15.73
CA GLY A 81 -1.39 -7.88 17.15
C GLY A 81 -1.36 -9.15 18.00
N HIS A 82 -2.12 -10.17 17.62
CA HIS A 82 -2.10 -11.46 18.33
C HIS A 82 -0.74 -12.16 18.18
N SER A 83 -0.06 -12.04 17.03
CA SER A 83 1.27 -12.64 16.89
C SER A 83 2.30 -12.02 17.84
N ALA A 84 2.23 -10.71 18.10
CA ALA A 84 3.07 -10.04 19.09
C ALA A 84 2.80 -10.60 20.49
N HIS A 85 1.52 -10.76 20.85
CA HIS A 85 1.10 -11.32 22.14
C HIS A 85 1.55 -12.79 22.31
N TRP A 86 1.31 -13.64 21.31
CA TRP A 86 1.61 -15.08 21.38
C TRP A 86 3.11 -15.37 21.37
N LEU A 87 3.90 -14.56 20.68
CA LEU A 87 5.36 -14.68 20.65
C LEU A 87 6.05 -13.90 21.78
N HIS A 88 5.28 -13.21 22.63
CA HIS A 88 5.80 -12.33 23.69
C HIS A 88 6.83 -11.31 23.18
N LEU A 89 6.61 -10.78 21.99
CA LEU A 89 7.48 -9.77 21.38
C LEU A 89 6.94 -8.35 21.64
N PRO A 90 7.81 -7.33 21.80
CA PRO A 90 7.38 -5.95 21.71
C PRO A 90 6.64 -5.70 20.39
N THR A 91 5.50 -5.02 20.44
CA THR A 91 4.62 -4.84 19.26
C THR A 91 5.36 -4.21 18.08
N ASP A 92 6.20 -3.20 18.33
CA ASP A 92 7.01 -2.53 17.30
C ASP A 92 8.03 -3.50 16.64
N LEU A 93 8.59 -4.45 17.40
CA LEU A 93 9.46 -5.50 16.86
C LEU A 93 8.66 -6.49 16.01
N ALA A 94 7.47 -6.91 16.45
CA ALA A 94 6.61 -7.79 15.66
C ALA A 94 6.22 -7.14 14.32
N ILE A 95 5.86 -5.85 14.32
CA ILE A 95 5.56 -5.07 13.11
C ILE A 95 6.77 -5.08 12.15
N PHE A 96 7.98 -4.86 12.66
CA PHE A 96 9.19 -4.89 11.85
C PHE A 96 9.49 -6.28 11.25
N LEU A 97 9.32 -7.35 12.03
CA LEU A 97 9.50 -8.72 11.55
C LEU A 97 8.47 -9.08 10.47
N TRP A 98 7.21 -8.64 10.63
CA TRP A 98 6.19 -8.79 9.59
C TRP A 98 6.52 -7.99 8.33
N HIS A 99 7.13 -6.81 8.47
CA HIS A 99 7.61 -6.04 7.32
C HIS A 99 8.68 -6.81 6.55
N ILE A 100 9.71 -7.33 7.22
CA ILE A 100 10.73 -8.20 6.61
C ILE A 100 10.08 -9.42 5.94
N GLY A 101 9.19 -10.11 6.66
CA GLY A 101 8.48 -11.28 6.15
C GLY A 101 7.66 -10.97 4.90
N SER A 102 7.00 -9.81 4.86
CA SER A 102 6.18 -9.39 3.73
C SER A 102 7.01 -9.12 2.46
N VAL A 103 8.14 -8.42 2.59
CA VAL A 103 9.09 -8.18 1.49
C VAL A 103 9.65 -9.51 0.99
N PHE A 104 10.03 -10.40 1.91
CA PHE A 104 10.51 -11.74 1.56
C PHE A 104 9.45 -12.56 0.79
N LEU A 105 8.19 -12.49 1.21
CA LEU A 105 7.07 -13.14 0.50
C LEU A 105 6.84 -12.55 -0.90
N ILE A 106 7.01 -11.23 -1.08
CA ILE A 106 6.96 -10.60 -2.41
C ILE A 106 8.04 -11.18 -3.31
N LEU A 107 9.27 -11.33 -2.81
CA LEU A 107 10.38 -11.89 -3.59
C LEU A 107 10.20 -13.38 -3.90
N ILE A 108 9.59 -14.16 -3.00
CA ILE A 108 9.18 -15.55 -3.28
C ILE A 108 8.14 -15.58 -4.39
N ALA A 109 7.09 -14.77 -4.31
CA ALA A 109 6.03 -14.74 -5.32
C ALA A 109 6.58 -14.26 -6.69
N ALA A 110 7.48 -13.28 -6.68
CA ALA A 110 8.21 -12.79 -7.84
C ALA A 110 9.06 -13.89 -8.48
N TRP A 111 9.84 -14.63 -7.67
CA TRP A 111 10.63 -15.77 -8.15
C TRP A 111 9.76 -16.83 -8.80
N GLN A 112 8.61 -17.13 -8.19
CA GLN A 112 7.65 -18.10 -8.73
C GLN A 112 7.07 -17.68 -10.08
N LEU A 113 6.75 -16.40 -10.26
CA LEU A 113 6.30 -15.85 -11.55
C LEU A 113 7.44 -15.83 -12.57
N ALA A 114 8.65 -15.44 -12.17
CA ALA A 114 9.82 -15.41 -13.05
C ALA A 114 10.16 -16.82 -13.57
N CYS A 115 10.08 -17.85 -12.72
CA CYS A 115 10.24 -19.25 -13.12
C CYS A 115 9.23 -19.69 -14.20
N LEU A 116 8.02 -19.15 -14.18
CA LEU A 116 7.00 -19.45 -15.19
C LEU A 116 7.21 -18.68 -16.49
N CYS A 117 7.98 -17.60 -16.49
CA CYS A 117 8.20 -16.73 -17.64
C CYS A 117 9.52 -17.00 -18.37
N PHE A 118 10.55 -17.47 -17.67
CA PHE A 118 11.92 -17.59 -18.20
C PHE A 118 12.52 -18.98 -17.97
N GLN A 119 13.26 -19.46 -18.96
CA GLN A 119 13.97 -20.74 -18.88
C GLN A 119 15.26 -20.62 -18.07
N ASN A 120 16.02 -19.54 -18.28
CA ASN A 120 17.36 -19.38 -17.71
C ASN A 120 17.33 -18.82 -16.30
N ALA A 121 18.20 -19.33 -15.42
CA ALA A 121 18.35 -18.86 -14.05
C ALA A 121 18.75 -17.37 -13.97
N ARG A 122 19.62 -16.92 -14.89
CA ARG A 122 20.05 -15.51 -14.96
C ARG A 122 18.90 -14.53 -15.16
N ALA A 123 17.96 -14.87 -16.03
CA ALA A 123 16.79 -14.04 -16.30
C ALA A 123 15.91 -13.98 -15.05
N ARG A 124 15.68 -15.12 -14.37
CA ARG A 124 14.90 -15.18 -13.13
C ARG A 124 15.51 -14.32 -12.02
N TRP A 125 16.83 -14.43 -11.80
CA TRP A 125 17.54 -13.61 -10.83
C TRP A 125 17.48 -12.13 -11.16
N SER A 126 17.67 -11.77 -12.43
CA SER A 126 17.59 -10.37 -12.88
C SER A 126 16.17 -9.80 -12.73
N SER A 127 15.12 -10.58 -13.01
CA SER A 127 13.73 -10.20 -12.74
C SER A 127 13.51 -9.82 -11.28
N VAL A 128 13.90 -10.70 -10.35
CA VAL A 128 13.70 -10.45 -8.92
C VAL A 128 14.59 -9.32 -8.41
N THR A 129 15.85 -9.24 -8.87
CA THR A 129 16.78 -8.16 -8.48
C THR A 129 16.30 -6.79 -8.94
N LEU A 130 15.75 -6.68 -10.16
CA LEU A 130 15.17 -5.42 -10.63
C LEU A 130 13.97 -5.01 -9.80
N LEU A 131 13.07 -5.95 -9.49
CA LEU A 131 11.93 -5.66 -8.63
C LEU A 131 12.40 -5.24 -7.23
N THR A 132 13.38 -5.92 -6.65
CA THR A 132 13.99 -5.55 -5.36
C THR A 132 14.52 -4.12 -5.37
N ALA A 133 15.29 -3.76 -6.38
CA ALA A 133 15.87 -2.42 -6.49
C ALA A 133 14.81 -1.32 -6.66
N LEU A 134 13.60 -1.66 -7.11
CA LEU A 134 12.53 -0.71 -7.46
C LEU A 134 11.26 -0.88 -6.61
N LEU A 135 11.30 -1.63 -5.50
CA LEU A 135 10.17 -1.73 -4.57
C LEU A 135 9.61 -0.36 -4.12
N PRO A 136 10.43 0.70 -3.93
CA PRO A 136 9.92 2.00 -3.48
C PRO A 136 9.23 2.82 -4.57
N ILE A 137 9.28 2.37 -5.83
CA ILE A 137 8.86 3.19 -6.95
C ILE A 137 7.37 3.55 -6.82
N PRO A 138 7.00 4.84 -6.97
CA PRO A 138 5.60 5.25 -6.99
C PRO A 138 4.90 4.70 -8.23
N VAL A 139 3.63 4.33 -8.06
CA VAL A 139 2.78 3.78 -9.11
C VAL A 139 1.88 4.89 -9.63
N ALA A 140 2.36 5.61 -10.65
CA ALA A 140 1.65 6.74 -11.26
C ALA A 140 1.13 7.75 -10.20
N GLY A 141 -0.05 8.32 -10.40
CA GLY A 141 -0.73 9.21 -9.44
C GLY A 141 -1.63 8.49 -8.43
N THR A 142 -1.34 7.22 -8.10
CA THR A 142 -2.25 6.41 -7.26
C THR A 142 -2.03 6.57 -5.75
N ALA A 143 -1.05 7.38 -5.35
CA ALA A 143 -0.55 7.48 -3.98
C ALA A 143 -0.08 6.13 -3.39
N LEU A 144 0.31 5.18 -4.25
CA LEU A 144 0.88 3.90 -3.86
C LEU A 144 2.33 3.80 -4.35
N ALA A 145 3.20 3.21 -3.54
CA ALA A 145 4.43 2.56 -4.01
C ALA A 145 4.19 1.08 -4.32
N ILE A 146 5.13 0.39 -4.98
CA ILE A 146 5.09 -1.07 -5.11
C ILE A 146 5.16 -1.73 -3.72
N SER A 147 6.09 -1.29 -2.87
CA SER A 147 6.14 -1.60 -1.45
C SER A 147 6.31 -0.31 -0.69
N ASP A 148 5.48 -0.10 0.32
CA ASP A 148 5.71 0.95 1.29
C ASP A 148 6.95 0.59 2.13
N ASN A 149 7.66 1.60 2.63
CA ASN A 149 8.76 1.48 3.61
C ASN A 149 8.26 1.35 5.06
N TYR A 150 6.98 1.03 5.22
CA TYR A 150 6.30 0.70 6.48
C TYR A 150 5.32 -0.45 6.24
N LEU A 151 4.82 -1.06 7.32
CA LEU A 151 3.91 -2.19 7.21
C LEU A 151 2.47 -1.73 6.96
N THR A 152 1.83 -2.27 5.91
CA THR A 152 0.42 -2.03 5.58
C THR A 152 -0.30 -3.33 5.21
N PRO A 153 -1.65 -3.33 5.13
CA PRO A 153 -2.38 -4.46 4.56
C PRO A 153 -1.94 -4.84 3.14
N ARG A 154 -1.36 -3.90 2.38
CA ARG A 154 -0.80 -4.16 1.05
C ARG A 154 0.48 -4.99 1.10
N SER A 155 1.29 -4.83 2.14
CA SER A 155 2.51 -5.62 2.34
C SER A 155 2.20 -7.13 2.34
N LEU A 156 1.08 -7.54 2.92
CA LEU A 156 0.65 -8.94 2.93
C LEU A 156 -0.26 -9.33 1.75
N SER A 157 -1.19 -8.48 1.33
CA SER A 157 -2.10 -8.83 0.22
C SER A 157 -1.40 -8.89 -1.15
N THR A 158 -0.33 -8.12 -1.36
CA THR A 158 0.45 -8.13 -2.61
C THR A 158 1.06 -9.50 -2.94
N PRO A 159 1.88 -10.12 -2.07
CA PRO A 159 2.44 -11.43 -2.38
C PRO A 159 1.35 -12.50 -2.51
N LEU A 160 0.27 -12.43 -1.74
CA LEU A 160 -0.86 -13.36 -1.86
C LEU A 160 -1.56 -13.23 -3.23
N ALA A 161 -1.79 -12.00 -3.71
CA ALA A 161 -2.33 -11.75 -5.04
C ALA A 161 -1.39 -12.27 -6.15
N MET A 162 -0.09 -12.06 -6.01
CA MET A 162 0.91 -12.60 -6.94
C MET A 162 0.94 -14.14 -6.96
N LEU A 163 0.81 -14.78 -5.78
CA LEU A 163 0.72 -16.23 -5.66
C LEU A 163 -0.58 -16.77 -6.27
N ALA A 164 -1.70 -16.07 -6.14
CA ALA A 164 -2.94 -16.41 -6.84
C ALA A 164 -2.73 -16.42 -8.36
N VAL A 165 -2.13 -15.37 -8.91
CA VAL A 165 -1.79 -15.28 -10.34
C VAL A 165 -0.84 -16.41 -10.75
N ALA A 166 0.20 -16.69 -9.97
CA ALA A 166 1.14 -17.78 -10.25
C ALA A 166 0.45 -19.16 -10.24
N SER A 167 -0.42 -19.43 -9.27
CA SER A 167 -1.20 -20.66 -9.18
C SER A 167 -2.17 -20.81 -10.35
N LEU A 168 -2.82 -19.73 -10.79
CA LEU A 168 -3.70 -19.75 -11.96
C LEU A 168 -2.92 -20.14 -13.22
N LEU A 169 -1.74 -19.55 -13.40
CA LEU A 169 -0.88 -19.79 -14.55
C LEU A 169 -0.33 -21.23 -14.58
N ARG A 170 -0.18 -21.87 -13.42
CA ARG A 170 0.13 -23.31 -13.28
C ARG A 170 -1.08 -24.23 -13.49
N GLY A 171 -2.28 -23.68 -13.66
CA GLY A 171 -3.53 -24.44 -13.77
C GLY A 171 -4.06 -24.97 -12.44
N GLN A 172 -3.57 -24.45 -11.31
CA GLN A 172 -3.94 -24.88 -9.96
C GLN A 172 -5.12 -24.05 -9.43
N LYS A 173 -6.34 -24.37 -9.88
CA LYS A 173 -7.55 -23.60 -9.54
C LYS A 173 -7.83 -23.55 -8.04
N GLY A 174 -7.66 -24.66 -7.32
CA GLY A 174 -7.86 -24.71 -5.87
C GLY A 174 -6.92 -23.77 -5.12
N ALA A 175 -5.61 -23.83 -5.41
CA ALA A 175 -4.63 -22.93 -4.82
C ALA A 175 -4.92 -21.45 -5.18
N THR A 176 -5.36 -21.18 -6.42
CA THR A 176 -5.77 -19.83 -6.84
C THR A 176 -6.90 -19.30 -5.96
N ALA A 177 -7.95 -20.10 -5.73
CA ALA A 177 -9.08 -19.72 -4.88
C ALA A 177 -8.65 -19.48 -3.43
N ILE A 178 -7.77 -20.31 -2.88
CA ILE A 178 -7.22 -20.14 -1.52
C ILE A 178 -6.43 -18.83 -1.42
N TRP A 179 -5.52 -18.56 -2.36
CA TRP A 179 -4.73 -17.33 -2.32
C TRP A 179 -5.61 -16.08 -2.49
N LEU A 180 -6.63 -16.12 -3.34
CA LEU A 180 -7.60 -15.02 -3.46
C LEU A 180 -8.40 -14.85 -2.17
N LEU A 181 -8.86 -15.93 -1.53
CA LEU A 181 -9.56 -15.86 -0.25
C LEU A 181 -8.68 -15.23 0.83
N LEU A 182 -7.42 -15.67 0.96
CA LEU A 182 -6.47 -15.08 1.90
C LEU A 182 -6.22 -13.59 1.58
N THR A 183 -6.10 -13.24 0.30
CA THR A 183 -5.98 -11.84 -0.12
C THR A 183 -7.23 -11.05 0.29
N THR A 184 -8.43 -11.60 0.14
CA THR A 184 -9.70 -10.95 0.53
C THR A 184 -9.76 -10.71 2.03
N LEU A 185 -9.36 -11.69 2.85
CA LEU A 185 -9.36 -11.57 4.31
C LEU A 185 -8.40 -10.49 4.82
N ILE A 186 -7.32 -10.21 4.08
CA ILE A 186 -6.35 -9.17 4.43
C ILE A 186 -6.71 -7.82 3.81
N HIS A 187 -7.11 -7.80 2.54
CA HIS A 187 -7.39 -6.58 1.81
C HIS A 187 -8.42 -6.84 0.69
N PRO A 188 -9.73 -6.69 0.96
CA PRO A 188 -10.80 -7.01 0.01
C PRO A 188 -10.66 -6.32 -1.35
N GLN A 189 -10.28 -5.04 -1.34
CA GLN A 189 -10.12 -4.25 -2.57
C GLN A 189 -8.96 -4.75 -3.46
N MET A 190 -7.80 -5.08 -2.88
CA MET A 190 -6.68 -5.66 -3.67
C MET A 190 -7.03 -7.06 -4.19
N ALA A 191 -7.82 -7.83 -3.45
CA ALA A 191 -8.32 -9.13 -3.90
C ALA A 191 -9.26 -9.00 -5.11
N ALA A 192 -10.12 -7.98 -5.13
CA ALA A 192 -10.97 -7.70 -6.28
C ALA A 192 -10.14 -7.41 -7.55
N TYR A 193 -9.07 -6.61 -7.45
CA TYR A 193 -8.17 -6.36 -8.58
C TYR A 193 -7.44 -7.62 -9.05
N ALA A 194 -6.94 -8.42 -8.11
CA ALA A 194 -6.28 -9.70 -8.41
C ALA A 194 -7.25 -10.68 -9.10
N PHE A 195 -8.50 -10.74 -8.63
CA PHE A 195 -9.55 -11.55 -9.24
C PHE A 195 -9.86 -11.09 -10.68
N VAL A 196 -10.05 -9.79 -10.90
CA VAL A 196 -10.27 -9.23 -12.25
C VAL A 196 -9.09 -9.56 -13.16
N LEU A 197 -7.84 -9.41 -12.69
CA LEU A 197 -6.66 -9.82 -13.46
C LEU A 197 -6.69 -11.32 -13.80
N CYS A 198 -7.08 -12.18 -12.86
CA CYS A 198 -7.25 -13.61 -13.09
C CYS A 198 -8.31 -13.90 -14.18
N LEU A 199 -9.39 -13.12 -14.25
CA LEU A 199 -10.38 -13.21 -15.33
C LEU A 199 -9.76 -12.85 -16.68
N PHE A 200 -9.04 -11.72 -16.78
CA PHE A 200 -8.34 -11.32 -18.00
C PHE A 200 -7.33 -12.38 -18.46
N LEU A 201 -6.59 -12.99 -17.53
CA LEU A 201 -5.66 -14.07 -17.82
C LEU A 201 -6.36 -15.36 -18.29
N SER A 202 -7.61 -15.58 -17.88
CA SER A 202 -8.39 -16.77 -18.23
C SER A 202 -9.03 -16.69 -19.62
N ILE A 203 -9.14 -15.49 -20.20
CA ILE A 203 -9.70 -15.31 -21.55
C ILE A 203 -8.61 -15.60 -22.61
N PRO A 204 -8.78 -16.60 -23.48
CA PRO A 204 -7.80 -16.88 -24.52
C PRO A 204 -7.78 -15.75 -25.56
N LEU A 205 -6.61 -15.13 -25.76
CA LEU A 205 -6.39 -13.98 -26.65
C LEU A 205 -6.84 -14.21 -28.12
N GLN A 206 -6.91 -15.46 -28.55
CA GLN A 206 -7.44 -15.81 -29.88
C GLN A 206 -8.93 -15.45 -30.04
N ARG A 207 -9.69 -15.38 -28.94
CA ARG A 207 -11.08 -14.92 -28.98
C ARG A 207 -11.17 -13.42 -29.30
N PHE A 208 -10.28 -12.59 -28.74
CA PHE A 208 -10.24 -11.16 -29.05
C PHE A 208 -9.87 -10.85 -30.52
N ARG A 209 -9.07 -11.70 -31.17
CA ARG A 209 -8.76 -11.56 -32.62
C ARG A 209 -9.87 -12.08 -33.55
N LYS A 210 -10.78 -12.94 -33.08
CA LYS A 210 -11.89 -13.49 -33.89
C LYS A 210 -13.23 -12.79 -33.66
N THR A 211 -13.37 -11.98 -32.61
CA THR A 211 -14.58 -11.19 -32.37
C THR A 211 -14.61 -9.91 -33.21
N GLN A 212 -14.67 -10.05 -34.54
CA GLN A 212 -15.37 -9.10 -35.40
C GLN A 212 -16.76 -9.60 -35.82
N THR A 213 -17.10 -10.86 -35.52
CA THR A 213 -18.43 -11.40 -35.82
C THR A 213 -19.01 -12.11 -34.59
N GLY A 214 -20.00 -11.46 -33.97
CA GLY A 214 -21.04 -12.10 -33.18
C GLY A 214 -20.61 -12.77 -31.88
N THR A 215 -20.41 -12.01 -30.80
CA THR A 215 -20.69 -12.52 -29.43
C THR A 215 -20.87 -11.36 -28.46
N LYS A 216 -22.01 -10.66 -28.57
CA LYS A 216 -22.42 -9.61 -27.63
C LYS A 216 -22.92 -10.16 -26.27
N HIS A 217 -22.89 -11.48 -26.04
CA HIS A 217 -23.62 -12.09 -24.91
C HIS A 217 -22.77 -12.81 -23.86
N ALA A 218 -21.46 -12.98 -24.06
CA ALA A 218 -20.60 -13.65 -23.07
C ALA A 218 -19.91 -12.68 -22.08
N LEU A 219 -19.76 -11.41 -22.46
CA LEU A 219 -19.15 -10.37 -21.61
C LEU A 219 -20.13 -9.75 -20.61
N ALA A 220 -21.44 -9.79 -20.89
CA ALA A 220 -22.46 -9.21 -20.02
C ALA A 220 -22.78 -10.08 -18.79
N THR A 221 -22.63 -11.40 -18.89
CA THR A 221 -23.02 -12.35 -17.82
C THR A 221 -21.98 -12.53 -16.73
N HIS A 222 -20.72 -12.14 -16.95
CA HIS A 222 -19.67 -12.21 -15.93
C HIS A 222 -19.37 -10.85 -15.27
N ALA A 223 -19.99 -9.77 -15.74
CA ALA A 223 -19.85 -8.41 -15.21
C ALA A 223 -20.90 -8.05 -14.14
N LEU A 224 -21.88 -8.91 -13.89
CA LEU A 224 -23.02 -8.67 -12.99
C LEU A 224 -22.94 -9.50 -11.69
N LEU A 225 -21.74 -9.56 -11.09
CA LEU A 225 -21.58 -9.89 -9.67
C LEU A 225 -21.07 -8.66 -8.92
N PHE A 226 -21.75 -7.53 -9.11
CA PHE A 226 -21.80 -6.50 -8.09
C PHE A 226 -23.22 -6.55 -7.53
N ALA A 227 -23.36 -7.31 -6.44
CA ALA A 227 -24.48 -7.15 -5.53
C ALA A 227 -24.65 -5.65 -5.27
N SER A 228 -25.91 -5.20 -5.20
CA SER A 228 -26.31 -3.81 -4.94
C SER A 228 -25.27 -3.13 -4.07
N PRO A 229 -24.67 -2.00 -4.52
CA PRO A 229 -23.63 -1.37 -3.75
C PRO A 229 -24.18 -1.12 -2.34
N PRO A 230 -23.48 -1.52 -1.25
CA PRO A 230 -23.92 -1.15 0.09
C PRO A 230 -24.19 0.36 0.11
N GLY A 231 -25.12 0.84 0.94
CA GLY A 231 -25.62 2.23 0.89
C GLY A 231 -24.55 3.34 0.85
N SER A 232 -23.30 3.00 1.19
CA SER A 232 -22.07 3.78 1.00
C SER A 232 -21.64 4.09 -0.46
N PHE A 233 -22.28 3.51 -1.48
CA PHE A 233 -21.95 3.67 -2.92
C PHE A 233 -23.16 4.15 -3.74
N ALA A 234 -23.92 5.09 -3.18
CA ALA A 234 -25.06 5.69 -3.85
C ALA A 234 -24.63 6.53 -5.06
N LEU A 235 -25.43 6.50 -6.14
CA LEU A 235 -25.29 7.35 -7.33
C LEU A 235 -25.89 8.75 -7.08
N VAL A 236 -25.52 9.36 -5.97
CA VAL A 236 -25.98 10.68 -5.54
C VAL A 236 -24.77 11.61 -5.52
N PRO A 237 -24.89 12.85 -6.05
CA PRO A 237 -23.83 13.85 -5.93
C PRO A 237 -23.39 14.01 -4.48
N THR A 238 -22.08 14.16 -4.28
CA THR A 238 -21.56 14.44 -2.95
C THR A 238 -21.62 15.95 -2.72
N GLU A 239 -22.13 16.37 -1.57
CA GLU A 239 -22.31 17.80 -1.24
C GLU A 239 -21.57 18.17 0.06
N GLY A 240 -21.39 19.47 0.27
CA GLY A 240 -20.83 20.03 1.49
C GLY A 240 -19.38 19.61 1.78
N ILE A 241 -19.09 19.42 3.06
CA ILE A 241 -17.72 19.23 3.57
C ILE A 241 -17.14 17.88 3.20
N TYR A 242 -17.98 16.84 3.16
CA TYR A 242 -17.53 15.53 2.70
C TYR A 242 -16.99 15.58 1.26
N ARG A 243 -17.59 16.40 0.38
CA ARG A 243 -17.05 16.66 -0.95
C ARG A 243 -15.67 17.31 -0.88
N GLN A 244 -15.49 18.37 -0.08
CA GLN A 244 -14.19 19.03 0.06
C GLN A 244 -13.09 18.06 0.53
N VAL A 245 -13.43 17.16 1.46
CA VAL A 245 -12.52 16.11 1.93
C VAL A 245 -12.14 15.14 0.80
N LEU A 246 -13.06 14.75 -0.09
CA LEU A 246 -12.70 13.96 -1.28
C LEU A 246 -11.71 14.69 -2.18
N TYR A 247 -11.93 15.98 -2.47
CA TYR A 247 -11.06 16.77 -3.35
C TYR A 247 -9.68 17.07 -2.75
N SER A 248 -9.51 16.92 -1.43
CA SER A 248 -8.18 16.96 -0.80
C SER A 248 -7.26 15.81 -1.25
N ARG A 249 -7.81 14.77 -1.90
CA ARG A 249 -7.08 13.59 -2.37
C ARG A 249 -7.00 13.58 -3.90
N THR A 250 -5.83 13.94 -4.42
CA THR A 250 -5.56 14.02 -5.87
C THR A 250 -5.80 12.71 -6.61
N PHE A 251 -5.47 11.56 -5.98
CA PHE A 251 -5.58 10.23 -6.59
C PHE A 251 -7.01 9.77 -6.91
N PHE A 252 -8.05 10.46 -6.42
CA PHE A 252 -9.44 10.17 -6.78
C PHE A 252 -9.88 10.78 -8.11
N PHE A 253 -9.24 11.86 -8.56
CA PHE A 253 -9.75 12.67 -9.67
C PHE A 253 -8.72 12.85 -10.79
N ALA A 254 -9.06 12.38 -11.99
CA ALA A 254 -8.24 12.51 -13.19
C ALA A 254 -7.85 13.97 -13.51
N SER A 255 -8.71 14.94 -13.16
CA SER A 255 -8.48 16.37 -13.39
C SER A 255 -7.38 16.96 -12.49
N LEU A 256 -7.05 16.30 -11.39
CA LEU A 256 -5.99 16.71 -10.47
C LEU A 256 -4.64 16.05 -10.79
N TRP A 257 -4.61 15.13 -11.76
CA TRP A 257 -3.39 14.45 -12.15
C TRP A 257 -2.53 15.31 -13.08
N THR A 258 -1.26 15.36 -12.76
CA THR A 258 -0.20 15.96 -13.54
C THR A 258 0.18 15.09 -14.75
N TRP A 259 0.86 15.68 -15.73
CA TRP A 259 1.23 14.99 -16.98
C TRP A 259 2.14 13.77 -16.75
N TYR A 260 3.02 13.81 -15.74
CA TYR A 260 3.95 12.71 -15.47
C TYR A 260 3.27 11.52 -14.77
N GLU A 261 2.18 11.76 -14.03
CA GLU A 261 1.34 10.68 -13.50
C GLU A 261 0.64 9.91 -14.63
N TRP A 262 0.18 10.62 -15.66
CA TRP A 262 -0.33 10.00 -16.89
C TRP A 262 0.74 9.28 -17.69
N LEU A 263 1.98 9.80 -17.73
CA LEU A 263 3.10 9.04 -18.28
C LEU A 263 3.29 7.71 -17.53
N GLY A 264 3.12 7.72 -16.20
CA GLY A 264 3.09 6.52 -15.35
C GLY A 264 1.93 5.55 -15.65
N VAL A 265 0.91 5.96 -16.40
CA VAL A 265 -0.18 5.09 -16.89
C VAL A 265 0.18 4.53 -18.26
N PHE A 266 0.51 5.40 -19.20
CA PHE A 266 0.66 5.02 -20.60
C PHE A 266 1.99 4.30 -20.87
N ALA A 267 3.10 4.68 -20.22
CA ALA A 267 4.40 4.05 -20.46
C ALA A 267 4.41 2.55 -20.08
N PRO A 268 3.91 2.12 -18.89
CA PRO A 268 3.84 0.70 -18.57
C PRO A 268 3.00 -0.12 -19.56
N LEU A 269 1.85 0.43 -20.00
CA LEU A 269 0.99 -0.25 -20.96
C LEU A 269 1.64 -0.33 -22.34
N ALA A 270 2.33 0.72 -22.78
CA ALA A 270 3.09 0.72 -24.04
C ALA A 270 4.23 -0.30 -24.01
N ILE A 271 4.97 -0.37 -22.90
CA ILE A 271 6.04 -1.37 -22.71
C ILE A 271 5.44 -2.78 -22.75
N LEU A 272 4.38 -3.05 -21.98
CA LEU A 272 3.74 -4.38 -21.97
C LEU A 272 3.16 -4.76 -23.33
N PHE A 273 2.57 -3.81 -24.05
CA PHE A 273 2.12 -4.01 -25.41
C PHE A 273 3.28 -4.40 -26.32
N TRP A 274 4.40 -3.66 -26.27
CA TRP A 274 5.61 -3.99 -27.03
C TRP A 274 6.13 -5.39 -26.68
N LEU A 275 6.28 -5.71 -25.38
CA LEU A 275 6.69 -7.04 -24.91
C LEU A 275 5.76 -8.17 -25.38
N SER A 276 4.45 -7.90 -25.49
CA SER A 276 3.48 -8.87 -25.98
C SER A 276 3.68 -9.25 -27.46
N ARG A 277 4.32 -8.38 -28.23
CA ARG A 277 4.61 -8.57 -29.67
C ARG A 277 5.96 -9.22 -29.92
N LEU A 278 6.90 -9.08 -29.00
CA LEU A 278 8.21 -9.73 -29.12
C LEU A 278 8.08 -11.25 -29.01
N ARG A 279 9.12 -11.96 -29.45
CA ARG A 279 9.34 -13.39 -29.18
C ARG A 279 10.78 -13.61 -28.69
N PRO A 280 11.13 -13.13 -27.49
CA PRO A 280 12.51 -13.21 -27.03
C PRO A 280 12.91 -14.68 -26.79
N ARG A 281 14.15 -15.05 -27.14
CA ARG A 281 14.76 -16.33 -26.79
C ARG A 281 14.64 -16.61 -25.28
N ALA A 282 14.55 -17.89 -24.93
CA ALA A 282 14.46 -18.37 -23.54
C ALA A 282 13.24 -17.87 -22.72
N THR A 283 12.21 -17.32 -23.38
CA THR A 283 10.91 -17.01 -22.76
C THR A 283 9.93 -18.17 -22.89
N LEU A 284 8.99 -18.26 -21.95
CA LEU A 284 7.93 -19.27 -21.89
C LEU A 284 6.58 -18.68 -22.32
N PRO A 285 5.58 -19.49 -22.73
CA PRO A 285 4.27 -18.98 -23.17
C PRO A 285 3.59 -18.04 -22.15
N THR A 286 3.83 -18.26 -20.85
CA THR A 286 3.34 -17.41 -19.76
C THR A 286 3.81 -15.96 -19.88
N PHE A 287 5.03 -15.71 -20.36
CA PHE A 287 5.56 -14.37 -20.60
C PHE A 287 4.61 -13.56 -21.51
N HIS A 288 4.18 -14.18 -22.61
CA HIS A 288 3.27 -13.54 -23.56
C HIS A 288 1.86 -13.42 -22.99
N ARG A 289 1.39 -14.44 -22.26
CA ARG A 289 0.06 -14.41 -21.63
C ARG A 289 -0.07 -13.26 -20.64
N LEU A 290 0.95 -13.04 -19.79
CA LEU A 290 0.98 -11.93 -18.83
C LEU A 290 1.04 -10.57 -19.55
N SER A 291 2.05 -10.37 -20.40
CA SER A 291 2.24 -9.09 -21.11
C SER A 291 1.02 -8.67 -21.94
N SER A 292 0.36 -9.61 -22.61
CA SER A 292 -0.84 -9.29 -23.40
C SER A 292 -2.12 -9.13 -22.58
N ALA A 293 -2.30 -9.83 -21.45
CA ALA A 293 -3.49 -9.69 -20.61
C ALA A 293 -3.47 -8.42 -19.76
N LEU A 294 -2.29 -7.94 -19.36
CA LEU A 294 -2.15 -6.75 -18.53
C LEU A 294 -2.52 -5.44 -19.26
N VAL A 295 -2.35 -5.41 -20.59
CA VAL A 295 -2.71 -4.23 -21.41
C VAL A 295 -4.21 -3.93 -21.34
N PRO A 296 -5.13 -4.83 -21.75
CA PRO A 296 -6.57 -4.56 -21.67
C PRO A 296 -7.05 -4.45 -20.22
N PHE A 297 -6.40 -5.12 -19.25
CA PHE A 297 -6.68 -4.92 -17.83
C PHE A 297 -6.42 -3.48 -17.37
N GLY A 298 -5.25 -2.93 -17.69
CA GLY A 298 -4.91 -1.54 -17.36
C GLY A 298 -5.73 -0.50 -18.13
N LEU A 299 -6.03 -0.75 -19.40
CA LEU A 299 -6.93 0.11 -20.19
C LEU A 299 -8.34 0.14 -19.60
N ALA A 300 -8.88 -1.02 -19.19
CA ALA A 300 -10.18 -1.09 -18.54
C ALA A 300 -10.19 -0.33 -17.21
N ALA A 301 -9.16 -0.51 -16.37
CA ALA A 301 -9.03 0.23 -15.12
C ALA A 301 -8.96 1.75 -15.34
N THR A 302 -8.21 2.19 -16.36
CA THR A 302 -8.09 3.60 -16.74
C THR A 302 -9.41 4.18 -17.23
N LEU A 303 -10.15 3.42 -18.05
CA LEU A 303 -11.48 3.84 -18.52
C LEU A 303 -12.46 4.01 -17.35
N VAL A 304 -12.47 3.04 -16.41
CA VAL A 304 -13.32 3.13 -15.21
C VAL A 304 -12.92 4.35 -14.38
N PHE A 305 -11.61 4.60 -14.18
CA PHE A 305 -11.13 5.77 -13.46
C PHE A 305 -11.61 7.09 -14.07
N ILE A 306 -11.41 7.27 -15.39
CA ILE A 306 -11.85 8.49 -16.09
C ILE A 306 -13.37 8.63 -15.97
N THR A 307 -14.12 7.54 -16.12
CA THR A 307 -15.59 7.56 -16.00
C THR A 307 -16.01 8.03 -14.60
N LEU A 308 -15.49 7.39 -13.55
CA LEU A 308 -15.85 7.70 -12.16
C LEU A 308 -15.42 9.11 -11.73
N SER A 309 -14.31 9.63 -12.28
CA SER A 309 -13.81 10.97 -11.94
C SER A 309 -14.41 12.10 -12.78
N SER A 310 -15.12 11.80 -13.86
CA SER A 310 -15.63 12.81 -14.81
C SER A 310 -16.94 13.50 -14.39
N ASN A 311 -17.74 12.88 -13.52
CA ASN A 311 -19.09 13.38 -13.20
C ASN A 311 -19.34 13.41 -11.68
N PRO A 312 -19.86 14.52 -11.12
CA PRO A 312 -20.20 14.62 -9.70
C PRO A 312 -21.10 13.49 -9.17
N ARG A 313 -21.99 12.91 -10.01
CA ARG A 313 -22.86 11.78 -9.63
C ARG A 313 -22.09 10.51 -9.26
N PHE A 314 -20.83 10.39 -9.68
CA PHE A 314 -19.97 9.25 -9.42
C PHE A 314 -18.97 9.50 -8.29
N GLU A 315 -18.97 10.68 -7.64
CA GLU A 315 -18.01 11.04 -6.59
C GLU A 315 -17.99 10.02 -5.44
N ASN A 316 -19.12 9.41 -5.08
CA ASN A 316 -19.15 8.35 -4.06
C ASN A 316 -18.47 7.04 -4.48
N LEU A 317 -18.36 6.79 -5.80
CA LEU A 317 -17.75 5.59 -6.35
C LEU A 317 -16.23 5.70 -6.50
N VAL A 318 -15.62 6.88 -6.37
CA VAL A 318 -14.17 7.07 -6.50
C VAL A 318 -13.37 6.27 -5.46
N LYS A 319 -14.01 5.89 -4.34
CA LYS A 319 -13.49 4.98 -3.30
C LYS A 319 -13.09 3.61 -3.83
N LEU A 320 -13.66 3.19 -4.96
CA LEU A 320 -13.28 1.96 -5.66
C LEU A 320 -11.84 2.01 -6.20
N GLN A 321 -11.25 3.22 -6.36
CA GLN A 321 -9.86 3.49 -6.73
C GLN A 321 -9.29 2.55 -7.81
N PRO A 322 -9.95 2.42 -8.98
CA PRO A 322 -9.60 1.44 -10.01
C PRO A 322 -8.14 1.52 -10.48
N MET A 323 -7.50 2.70 -10.40
CA MET A 323 -6.10 2.87 -10.77
C MET A 323 -5.12 2.08 -9.88
N ARG A 324 -5.52 1.67 -8.66
CA ARG A 324 -4.70 0.78 -7.82
C ARG A 324 -4.41 -0.57 -8.49
N CYS A 325 -5.15 -0.96 -9.54
CA CYS A 325 -4.79 -2.09 -10.42
C CYS A 325 -3.38 -1.97 -11.03
N PHE A 326 -2.88 -0.75 -11.26
CA PHE A 326 -1.54 -0.51 -11.81
C PHE A 326 -0.42 -1.03 -10.91
N HIS A 327 -0.69 -1.24 -9.63
CA HIS A 327 0.26 -1.85 -8.70
C HIS A 327 0.72 -3.24 -9.19
N LEU A 328 -0.20 -4.13 -9.54
CA LEU A 328 0.12 -5.45 -10.10
C LEU A 328 0.74 -5.34 -11.51
N ILE A 329 0.33 -4.33 -12.29
CA ILE A 329 0.88 -4.06 -13.63
C ILE A 329 2.38 -3.72 -13.52
N TYR A 330 2.75 -2.81 -12.61
CA TYR A 330 4.13 -2.40 -12.38
C TYR A 330 5.00 -3.57 -11.92
N ILE A 331 4.53 -4.33 -10.94
CA ILE A 331 5.24 -5.52 -10.44
C ILE A 331 5.55 -6.49 -11.58
N VAL A 332 4.53 -6.90 -12.34
CA VAL A 332 4.73 -7.87 -13.41
C VAL A 332 5.58 -7.25 -14.54
N MET A 333 5.36 -5.99 -14.90
CA MET A 333 6.16 -5.29 -15.90
C MET A 333 7.65 -5.33 -15.56
N PHE A 334 8.03 -4.96 -14.33
CA PHE A 334 9.44 -4.98 -13.91
C PHE A 334 10.00 -6.41 -13.88
N LEU A 335 9.22 -7.42 -13.49
CA LEU A 335 9.66 -8.82 -13.60
C LEU A 335 9.96 -9.22 -15.05
N LEU A 336 9.11 -8.82 -16.00
CA LEU A 336 9.30 -9.14 -17.42
C LEU A 336 10.50 -8.39 -18.01
N ILE A 337 10.63 -7.08 -17.75
CA ILE A 337 11.77 -6.27 -18.19
C ILE A 337 13.07 -6.82 -17.60
N GLY A 338 13.10 -7.03 -16.28
CA GLY A 338 14.29 -7.51 -15.56
C GLY A 338 14.78 -8.85 -16.10
N GLY A 339 13.87 -9.75 -16.47
CA GLY A 339 14.27 -11.03 -17.06
C GLY A 339 14.91 -10.89 -18.45
N LEU A 340 14.41 -9.96 -19.27
CA LEU A 340 15.03 -9.65 -20.56
C LEU A 340 16.38 -8.97 -20.40
N LEU A 341 16.53 -8.06 -19.44
CA LEU A 341 17.83 -7.46 -19.12
C LEU A 341 18.84 -8.54 -18.71
N GLY A 342 18.43 -9.49 -17.87
CA GLY A 342 19.28 -10.63 -17.49
C GLY A 342 19.71 -11.49 -18.67
N GLU A 343 18.78 -11.73 -19.60
CA GLU A 343 19.00 -12.58 -20.77
C GLU A 343 19.89 -11.94 -21.83
N TYR A 344 19.71 -10.64 -22.11
CA TYR A 344 20.37 -9.97 -23.23
C TYR A 344 21.48 -9.01 -22.80
N LEU A 345 21.27 -8.22 -21.76
CA LEU A 345 22.18 -7.15 -21.37
C LEU A 345 23.23 -7.64 -20.37
N LEU A 346 22.79 -8.17 -19.23
CA LEU A 346 23.65 -8.47 -18.08
C LEU A 346 24.51 -9.71 -18.31
N GLN A 347 23.88 -10.80 -18.77
CA GLN A 347 24.53 -12.08 -19.05
C GLN A 347 25.39 -12.55 -17.85
N SER A 348 26.58 -13.11 -18.10
CA SER A 348 27.52 -13.59 -17.07
C SER A 348 28.51 -12.52 -16.59
N HIS A 349 28.35 -11.25 -16.98
CA HIS A 349 29.32 -10.19 -16.69
C HIS A 349 28.93 -9.43 -15.41
N PRO A 350 29.59 -9.64 -14.26
CA PRO A 350 29.17 -9.08 -12.98
C PRO A 350 29.18 -7.54 -12.96
N TRP A 351 30.10 -6.90 -13.69
CA TRP A 351 30.15 -5.44 -13.77
C TRP A 351 28.89 -4.84 -14.42
N ARG A 352 28.23 -5.55 -15.35
CA ARG A 352 26.97 -5.08 -15.97
C ARG A 352 25.83 -5.09 -14.96
N TRP A 353 25.81 -6.08 -14.06
CA TRP A 353 24.85 -6.13 -12.96
C TRP A 353 25.04 -4.95 -12.02
N ALA A 354 26.29 -4.70 -11.61
CA ALA A 354 26.62 -3.56 -10.75
C ALA A 354 26.26 -2.22 -11.41
N ALA A 355 26.62 -2.03 -12.68
CA ALA A 355 26.37 -0.81 -13.44
C ALA A 355 24.87 -0.50 -13.63
N LEU A 356 24.01 -1.53 -13.66
CA LEU A 356 22.56 -1.32 -13.75
C LEU A 356 21.92 -1.14 -12.37
N PHE A 357 22.19 -2.06 -11.43
CA PHE A 357 21.43 -2.12 -10.18
C PHE A 357 21.93 -1.16 -9.12
N LEU A 358 23.23 -0.83 -9.07
CA LEU A 358 23.74 0.12 -8.08
C LEU A 358 23.17 1.54 -8.29
N PRO A 359 23.11 2.11 -9.51
CA PRO A 359 22.49 3.42 -9.69
C PRO A 359 20.99 3.44 -9.39
N LEU A 360 20.25 2.38 -9.75
CA LEU A 360 18.83 2.26 -9.44
C LEU A 360 18.58 2.19 -7.93
N ALA A 361 19.33 1.32 -7.23
CA ALA A 361 19.27 1.18 -5.79
C ALA A 361 19.68 2.48 -5.09
N ALA A 362 20.75 3.14 -5.54
CA ALA A 362 21.17 4.44 -5.02
C ALA A 362 20.10 5.50 -5.23
N GLY A 363 19.47 5.56 -6.41
CA GLY A 363 18.37 6.48 -6.68
C GLY A 363 17.20 6.29 -5.73
N MET A 364 16.77 5.05 -5.48
CA MET A 364 15.69 4.75 -4.53
C MET A 364 16.10 5.04 -3.08
N PHE A 365 17.35 4.76 -2.70
CA PHE A 365 17.90 5.11 -1.39
C PHE A 365 17.90 6.62 -1.17
N PHE A 366 18.36 7.41 -2.14
CA PHE A 366 18.35 8.87 -2.04
C PHE A 366 16.94 9.44 -2.05
N MET A 367 16.00 8.83 -2.77
CA MET A 367 14.58 9.21 -2.73
C MET A 367 14.01 9.05 -1.31
N ASP A 368 14.25 7.92 -0.64
CA ASP A 368 13.82 7.72 0.75
C ASP A 368 14.50 8.74 1.69
N ARG A 369 15.83 8.89 1.60
CA ARG A 369 16.59 9.87 2.40
C ARG A 369 16.13 11.32 2.20
N SER A 370 15.64 11.66 1.00
CA SER A 370 15.12 12.99 0.70
C SER A 370 13.71 13.22 1.24
N THR A 371 12.93 12.13 1.39
CA THR A 371 11.57 12.13 1.95
C THR A 371 11.60 12.21 3.48
N TYR A 372 12.51 11.46 4.12
CA TYR A 372 12.63 11.35 5.58
C TYR A 372 13.96 11.94 6.06
N GLN A 373 14.06 13.27 6.06
CA GLN A 373 15.32 13.98 6.25
C GLN A 373 15.78 13.95 7.71
N HIS A 374 14.82 14.00 8.64
CA HIS A 374 15.03 14.10 10.09
C HIS A 374 15.05 12.73 10.78
N SER A 375 14.53 11.70 10.11
CA SER A 375 14.58 10.31 10.56
C SER A 375 15.82 9.56 10.06
N ARG A 376 16.11 8.43 10.74
CA ARG A 376 17.13 7.49 10.30
C ARG A 376 16.60 6.73 9.08
N HIS A 377 17.48 6.34 8.17
CA HIS A 377 17.10 5.53 7.01
C HIS A 377 16.38 4.22 7.39
N VAL A 378 16.86 3.58 8.46
CA VAL A 378 16.22 2.42 9.06
C VAL A 378 15.99 2.73 10.54
N GLU A 379 14.72 2.82 10.92
CA GLU A 379 14.26 3.01 12.28
C GLU A 379 14.14 1.65 12.98
N TRP A 380 15.27 1.16 13.47
CA TRP A 380 15.32 -0.13 14.16
C TRP A 380 14.42 -0.13 15.40
N PRO A 381 13.59 -1.17 15.60
CA PRO A 381 12.83 -1.33 16.83
C PRO A 381 13.76 -1.26 18.05
N LEU A 382 13.23 -0.75 19.17
CA LEU A 382 13.96 -0.64 20.45
C LEU A 382 15.15 0.34 20.42
N THR A 383 15.30 1.15 19.38
CA THR A 383 16.30 2.22 19.33
C THR A 383 15.66 3.59 19.50
N ALA A 384 16.37 4.51 20.16
CA ALA A 384 15.88 5.88 20.32
C ALA A 384 15.82 6.60 18.95
N PRO A 385 14.70 7.27 18.63
CA PRO A 385 14.51 7.95 17.36
C PRO A 385 15.41 9.19 17.27
N ARG A 386 15.83 9.51 16.05
CA ARG A 386 16.55 10.75 15.75
C ARG A 386 15.61 11.95 15.63
N ASN A 387 14.41 11.72 15.10
CA ASN A 387 13.42 12.75 14.84
C ASN A 387 12.88 13.35 16.16
N PRO A 388 12.91 14.69 16.34
CA PRO A 388 12.42 15.35 17.56
C PRO A 388 10.94 15.11 17.89
N TRP A 389 10.07 15.02 16.87
CA TRP A 389 8.65 14.70 17.05
C TRP A 389 8.48 13.26 17.54
N SER A 390 9.14 12.30 16.90
CA SER A 390 9.13 10.90 17.34
C SER A 390 9.69 10.72 18.76
N GLN A 391 10.70 11.50 19.16
CA GLN A 391 11.18 11.52 20.55
C GLN A 391 10.09 11.98 21.53
N ALA A 392 9.37 13.05 21.21
CA ALA A 392 8.27 13.54 22.03
C ALA A 392 7.14 12.50 22.12
N PHE A 393 6.78 11.84 21.02
CA PHE A 393 5.76 10.79 21.01
C PHE A 393 6.16 9.58 21.86
N LEU A 394 7.42 9.13 21.78
CA LEU A 394 7.89 8.06 22.67
C LEU A 394 7.94 8.49 24.14
N TRP A 395 8.32 9.75 24.42
CA TRP A 395 8.25 10.28 25.77
C TRP A 395 6.81 10.29 26.30
N ILE A 396 5.83 10.68 25.48
CA ILE A 396 4.41 10.64 25.80
C ILE A 396 3.96 9.21 26.15
N ARG A 397 4.38 8.23 25.34
CA ARG A 397 4.06 6.81 25.53
C ARG A 397 4.43 6.32 26.93
N THR A 398 5.54 6.80 27.48
CA THR A 398 6.04 6.33 28.79
C THR A 398 5.64 7.24 29.96
N ASN A 399 5.38 8.53 29.74
CA ASN A 399 5.25 9.52 30.82
C ASN A 399 3.83 10.08 31.02
N THR A 400 2.85 9.64 30.24
CA THR A 400 1.45 10.09 30.38
C THR A 400 0.50 8.92 30.65
N PRO A 401 -0.66 9.14 31.30
CA PRO A 401 -1.66 8.09 31.49
C PRO A 401 -2.12 7.48 30.15
N LYS A 402 -2.39 6.16 30.10
CA LYS A 402 -2.82 5.48 28.86
C LYS A 402 -4.13 6.04 28.28
N ASP A 403 -4.99 6.54 29.15
CA ASP A 403 -6.27 7.17 28.82
C ASP A 403 -6.18 8.66 28.50
N ALA A 404 -4.96 9.23 28.49
CA ALA A 404 -4.75 10.61 28.12
C ALA A 404 -5.16 10.89 26.66
N VAL A 405 -5.85 12.01 26.47
CA VAL A 405 -6.25 12.54 25.16
C VAL A 405 -5.50 13.84 24.91
N PHE A 406 -4.91 13.94 23.72
CA PHE A 406 -4.07 15.05 23.30
C PHE A 406 -4.78 15.95 22.29
N ALA A 407 -4.50 17.25 22.37
CA ALA A 407 -4.69 18.19 21.28
C ALA A 407 -3.33 18.51 20.68
N ILE A 408 -3.21 18.35 19.37
CA ILE A 408 -2.00 18.59 18.57
C ILE A 408 -2.44 19.39 17.34
N ASP A 409 -1.55 20.19 16.75
CA ASP A 409 -1.88 20.90 15.50
C ASP A 409 -2.46 19.91 14.49
N PRO A 410 -3.70 20.09 13.99
CA PRO A 410 -4.30 19.14 13.04
C PRO A 410 -3.49 18.93 11.77
N ASN A 411 -2.54 19.81 11.45
CA ASN A 411 -1.66 19.71 10.29
C ASN A 411 -0.22 19.35 10.65
N TYR A 412 0.05 18.83 11.86
CA TYR A 412 1.42 18.55 12.33
C TYR A 412 2.22 17.64 11.37
N MET A 413 1.58 16.65 10.74
CA MET A 413 2.24 15.78 9.76
C MET A 413 2.67 16.50 8.48
N ALA A 414 2.16 17.70 8.20
CA ALA A 414 2.62 18.53 7.09
C ALA A 414 3.85 19.37 7.46
N ILE A 415 4.28 19.36 8.71
CA ILE A 415 5.48 20.07 9.18
C ILE A 415 6.71 19.27 8.75
N ASN A 416 7.64 19.92 8.03
CA ASN A 416 8.81 19.25 7.45
C ASN A 416 9.68 18.50 8.46
N SER A 417 9.79 18.98 9.70
CA SER A 417 10.59 18.35 10.77
C SER A 417 9.98 17.05 11.31
N ASP A 418 8.68 16.81 11.12
CA ASP A 418 7.99 15.62 11.63
C ASP A 418 8.24 14.39 10.74
N ASP A 419 8.53 14.58 9.45
CA ASP A 419 8.64 13.49 8.47
C ASP A 419 7.37 12.58 8.38
N GLN A 420 6.18 13.13 8.69
CA GLN A 420 4.87 12.47 8.61
C GLN A 420 4.66 11.30 9.59
N HIS A 421 5.19 11.40 10.81
CA HIS A 421 4.99 10.39 11.84
C HIS A 421 3.61 10.53 12.48
N GLY A 422 2.95 9.39 12.64
CA GLY A 422 1.66 9.27 13.27
C GLY A 422 1.76 9.29 14.79
N PHE A 423 1.05 10.24 15.39
CA PHE A 423 0.94 10.38 16.85
C PHE A 423 0.33 9.14 17.48
N ARG A 424 -0.81 8.61 17.01
CA ARG A 424 -1.43 7.44 17.64
C ARG A 424 -0.52 6.22 17.49
N ALA A 425 0.15 6.08 16.35
CA ALA A 425 1.07 4.98 16.09
C ALA A 425 2.28 4.99 17.04
N LEU A 426 2.87 6.16 17.33
CA LEU A 426 4.07 6.27 18.15
C LEU A 426 3.81 6.59 19.63
N ALA A 427 2.87 7.48 19.94
CA ALA A 427 2.58 7.88 21.31
C ALA A 427 1.72 6.87 22.07
N GLU A 428 0.98 6.01 21.36
CA GLU A 428 0.00 5.08 21.97
C GLU A 428 -0.99 5.81 22.88
N ARG A 429 -1.37 7.02 22.49
CA ARG A 429 -2.38 7.85 23.18
C ARG A 429 -3.44 8.29 22.19
N SER A 430 -4.60 8.63 22.73
CA SER A 430 -5.67 9.24 21.97
C SER A 430 -5.30 10.68 21.62
N MET A 431 -5.81 11.15 20.49
CA MET A 431 -5.76 12.56 20.11
C MET A 431 -7.06 12.95 19.42
N LEU A 432 -7.35 14.26 19.47
CA LEU A 432 -8.31 14.86 18.55
C LEU A 432 -7.90 14.61 17.09
N ALA A 433 -8.88 14.60 16.20
CA ALA A 433 -8.67 14.22 14.82
C ALA A 433 -7.72 15.17 14.10
N ASP A 434 -6.90 14.63 13.19
CA ASP A 434 -6.01 15.42 12.35
C ASP A 434 -6.60 15.68 10.95
N ASN A 435 -5.98 16.60 10.22
CA ASN A 435 -6.40 17.01 8.87
C ASN A 435 -5.83 16.13 7.75
N ILE A 436 -4.81 15.32 8.04
CA ILE A 436 -3.94 14.66 7.05
C ILE A 436 -4.25 13.17 6.88
N LYS A 437 -4.49 12.40 7.94
CA LYS A 437 -4.78 10.95 7.91
C LYS A 437 -6.20 10.64 8.34
N ASP A 438 -6.73 11.30 9.37
CA ASP A 438 -8.13 11.10 9.77
C ASP A 438 -9.13 11.58 8.70
N SER A 439 -8.80 12.65 7.96
CA SER A 439 -9.58 13.05 6.78
C SER A 439 -9.58 11.96 5.70
N GLY A 440 -8.55 11.12 5.64
CA GLY A 440 -8.47 9.96 4.75
C GLY A 440 -9.47 8.88 5.16
N ALA A 441 -9.62 8.64 6.47
CA ALA A 441 -10.68 7.78 6.98
C ALA A 441 -12.07 8.31 6.63
N VAL A 442 -12.29 9.63 6.73
CA VAL A 442 -13.55 10.29 6.33
C VAL A 442 -13.85 10.07 4.84
N THR A 443 -12.85 10.11 3.94
CA THR A 443 -13.08 9.84 2.51
C THR A 443 -13.67 8.45 2.26
N MET A 444 -13.29 7.47 3.08
CA MET A 444 -13.77 6.09 2.94
C MET A 444 -15.07 5.86 3.73
N PHE A 445 -15.21 6.51 4.88
CA PHE A 445 -16.33 6.38 5.81
C PHE A 445 -16.99 7.74 6.10
N PRO A 446 -18.00 8.13 5.29
CA PRO A 446 -18.63 9.45 5.39
C PRO A 446 -19.31 9.71 6.74
N ALA A 447 -19.67 8.65 7.48
CA ALA A 447 -20.26 8.76 8.80
C ALA A 447 -19.36 9.51 9.81
N LEU A 448 -18.04 9.54 9.57
CA LEU A 448 -17.07 10.24 10.43
C LEU A 448 -16.99 11.75 10.16
N VAL A 449 -17.65 12.26 9.10
CA VAL A 449 -17.46 13.65 8.66
C VAL A 449 -17.85 14.68 9.73
N THR A 450 -18.93 14.45 10.45
CA THR A 450 -19.45 15.38 11.46
C THR A 450 -18.49 15.49 12.63
N ASP A 451 -18.07 14.35 13.20
CA ASP A 451 -17.18 14.31 14.36
C ASP A 451 -15.81 14.88 14.00
N TRP A 452 -15.28 14.51 12.82
CA TRP A 452 -14.06 15.08 12.28
C TRP A 452 -14.16 16.59 12.17
N GLN A 453 -15.19 17.11 11.50
CA GLN A 453 -15.35 18.54 11.29
C GLN A 453 -15.44 19.33 12.60
N GLN A 454 -16.19 18.83 13.59
CA GLN A 454 -16.31 19.49 14.89
C GLN A 454 -14.95 19.60 15.58
N GLN A 455 -14.15 18.52 15.56
CA GLN A 455 -12.80 18.52 16.12
C GLN A 455 -11.84 19.44 15.34
N GLN A 456 -11.97 19.53 14.02
CA GLN A 456 -11.19 20.46 13.20
C GLN A 456 -11.51 21.92 13.49
N GLU A 457 -12.80 22.27 13.61
CA GLU A 457 -13.20 23.65 13.92
C GLU A 457 -12.79 24.04 15.34
N ALA A 458 -12.89 23.12 16.31
CA ALA A 458 -12.46 23.36 17.68
C ALA A 458 -10.94 23.60 17.79
N GLN A 459 -10.15 23.00 16.91
CA GLN A 459 -8.69 23.14 16.82
C GLN A 459 -8.24 24.25 15.85
N ARG A 460 -9.17 25.04 15.30
CA ARG A 460 -8.84 26.06 14.29
C ARG A 460 -7.95 27.16 14.87
N GLY A 461 -6.83 27.42 14.20
CA GLY A 461 -5.85 28.41 14.65
C GLY A 461 -4.94 27.92 15.78
N PHE A 462 -4.78 26.60 15.92
CA PHE A 462 -4.01 25.94 16.98
C PHE A 462 -2.66 26.59 17.30
N THR A 463 -1.89 27.00 16.28
CA THR A 463 -0.57 27.63 16.42
C THR A 463 -0.58 28.97 17.16
N HIS A 464 -1.75 29.59 17.33
CA HIS A 464 -1.96 30.87 18.00
C HIS A 464 -2.85 30.76 19.24
N PHE A 465 -3.04 29.55 19.76
CA PHE A 465 -3.88 29.35 20.93
C PHE A 465 -3.41 30.12 22.16
N THR A 466 -4.38 30.75 22.81
CA THR A 466 -4.26 31.32 24.13
C THR A 466 -4.63 30.29 25.19
N LEU A 467 -4.41 30.62 26.47
CA LEU A 467 -4.85 29.78 27.58
C LEU A 467 -6.36 29.48 27.52
N ALA A 468 -7.17 30.47 27.15
CA ALA A 468 -8.62 30.33 27.05
C ALA A 468 -9.03 29.35 25.94
N ASP A 469 -8.27 29.26 24.85
CA ASP A 469 -8.52 28.29 23.77
C ASP A 469 -8.26 26.86 24.24
N TYR A 470 -7.17 26.63 24.96
CA TYR A 470 -6.87 25.32 25.56
C TYR A 470 -7.93 24.92 26.61
N GLN A 471 -8.34 25.85 27.48
CA GLN A 471 -9.40 25.60 28.47
C GLN A 471 -10.76 25.32 27.80
N ARG A 472 -11.09 26.03 26.72
CA ARG A 472 -12.28 25.74 25.90
C ARG A 472 -12.22 24.32 25.35
N LEU A 473 -11.09 23.90 24.79
CA LEU A 473 -10.92 22.53 24.29
C LEU A 473 -11.09 21.48 25.40
N ALA A 474 -10.47 21.68 26.56
CA ALA A 474 -10.58 20.77 27.70
C ALA A 474 -12.00 20.73 28.30
N THR A 475 -12.83 21.74 28.04
CA THR A 475 -14.25 21.75 28.42
C THR A 475 -15.12 20.98 27.42
N GLN A 476 -14.79 21.05 26.12
CA GLN A 476 -15.56 20.41 25.05
C GLN A 476 -15.20 18.94 24.82
N TYR A 477 -13.94 18.58 25.07
CA TYR A 477 -13.37 17.27 24.81
C TYR A 477 -12.55 16.78 26.02
N PRO A 478 -12.34 15.46 26.17
CA PRO A 478 -11.55 14.89 27.27
C PRO A 478 -10.04 15.16 27.17
N VAL A 479 -9.63 16.23 26.48
CA VAL A 479 -8.23 16.60 26.29
C VAL A 479 -7.62 17.03 27.62
N THR A 480 -6.46 16.47 27.92
CA THR A 480 -5.70 16.77 29.15
C THR A 480 -4.27 17.24 28.86
N TRP A 481 -3.79 16.99 27.64
CA TRP A 481 -2.43 17.30 27.22
C TRP A 481 -2.42 17.94 25.84
N THR A 482 -1.33 18.62 25.53
CA THR A 482 -1.08 19.18 24.21
C THR A 482 0.37 18.99 23.77
N VAL A 483 0.58 18.84 22.47
CA VAL A 483 1.89 18.93 21.82
C VAL A 483 1.89 20.20 20.98
N THR A 484 2.85 21.09 21.21
CA THR A 484 2.94 22.38 20.52
C THR A 484 4.38 22.79 20.27
N GLN A 485 4.63 23.47 19.14
CA GLN A 485 5.93 24.10 18.85
C GLN A 485 6.11 25.41 19.61
N ASN A 486 5.02 26.09 19.95
CA ASN A 486 5.01 27.41 20.59
C ASN A 486 4.27 27.34 21.94
N PRO A 487 4.88 26.76 22.99
CA PRO A 487 4.24 26.69 24.30
C PRO A 487 4.06 28.10 24.90
N ILE A 488 2.86 28.38 25.42
CA ILE A 488 2.59 29.61 26.17
C ILE A 488 3.08 29.47 27.63
N PRO A 489 3.51 30.56 28.30
CA PRO A 489 4.07 30.48 29.66
C PRO A 489 3.12 29.89 30.72
N SER A 490 1.82 29.95 30.49
CA SER A 490 0.80 29.45 31.42
C SER A 490 0.59 27.92 31.38
N LEU A 491 1.25 27.20 30.47
CA LEU A 491 1.19 25.74 30.39
C LEU A 491 2.36 25.11 31.17
N ASP A 492 2.06 24.02 31.90
CA ASP A 492 3.09 23.18 32.53
C ASP A 492 3.64 22.19 31.49
N CYS A 493 4.87 22.41 31.03
CA CYS A 493 5.51 21.63 29.95
C CYS A 493 6.65 20.76 30.49
N PRO A 494 6.36 19.54 31.02
CA PRO A 494 7.37 18.64 31.58
C PRO A 494 8.36 18.08 30.56
N TYR A 495 8.07 18.19 29.26
CA TYR A 495 9.00 17.81 28.19
C TYR A 495 9.14 18.94 27.18
N ARG A 496 10.37 19.18 26.77
CA ARG A 496 10.73 20.10 25.71
C ARG A 496 12.00 19.63 25.01
N ASN A 497 12.00 19.67 23.69
CA ASN A 497 13.21 19.57 22.87
C ASN A 497 13.29 20.75 21.91
N ASP A 498 14.16 20.65 20.90
CA ASP A 498 14.44 21.75 19.98
C ASP A 498 13.24 22.12 19.09
N GLU A 499 12.26 21.23 18.92
CA GLU A 499 11.12 21.43 18.00
C GLU A 499 9.77 21.56 18.71
N VAL A 500 9.53 20.76 19.77
CA VAL A 500 8.21 20.64 20.39
C VAL A 500 8.29 20.57 21.92
N ALA A 501 7.22 21.03 22.54
CA ALA A 501 6.94 20.86 23.96
C ALA A 501 5.69 19.99 24.14
N VAL A 502 5.71 19.18 25.20
CA VAL A 502 4.53 18.43 25.66
C VAL A 502 4.07 19.04 26.96
N CYS A 503 2.85 19.53 26.98
CA CYS A 503 2.33 20.32 28.08
C CYS A 503 0.99 19.81 28.60
N ARG A 504 0.75 20.00 29.89
CA ARG A 504 -0.55 19.77 30.53
C ARG A 504 -1.45 20.97 30.29
N ILE A 505 -2.71 20.69 29.97
CA ILE A 505 -3.73 21.73 29.89
C ILE A 505 -4.30 21.96 31.28
N PRO A 506 -4.20 23.17 31.86
CA PRO A 506 -4.82 23.48 33.13
C PRO A 506 -6.34 23.45 32.98
N ARG A 507 -7.02 22.84 33.95
CA ARG A 507 -8.48 22.78 34.01
C ARG A 507 -9.05 23.99 34.74
#